data_AF-A0A533SG43-F1
#
_entry.id   AF-A0A533SG43-F1
#
_cell.length_a   1.000
_cell.length_b   1.000
_cell.length_c   1.000
_cell.angle_alpha   90.00
_cell.angle_beta   90.00
_cell.angle_gamma   90.00
#
_symmetry.space_group_name_H-M   'P 1'
#
loop_
_entity.id
_entity.type
_entity.pdbx_description
1 polymer ?
#
loop_
_entity_poly.entity_id
_entity_poly.type
_entity_poly.pdbx_seq_one_letter_code
_entity_poly.pdbx_strand_id
1 'polypeptide(L)'
;MAQCFIALAKSKSPQWILEGDIKGCFDNISHEWMEHNIPMDRMVLHKWLKAGFIDNKRLFPTEAGTPQGGIISPVLANMVLDGLEEELRRAFPKGARVTTPNPSGKGAGKRVPNQKQINLIRYADDFVITATLESVLENEVKPLVEKFMRTRGLELSQEKTRISHIEEGFDFLGWNFRKYNGKLLIKPSKDNIKRFLEKIRSVIKVNATAKQENLIKLLNPMIHGWAMYHRGAVASDVFARVHSEIWMALWRWARRRHPRKGRRWLKNKYFQVINGRDWVFSTSSGKGETKTTEALCRASSVKIQRHIKIQSEANPFDPLWDCYFESRRTGKMTTSPSGKRELRALWRKQLGLCPMCKQPITKESGWNVHYIHARVKGGKDINSNRMLLHNNCHNQYHWKYGLETGPLQ
;
A
#
# COMPACT_ATOMS: atom_id res chain seq x y z
N MET A 1 -3.97 1.63 -4.74
CA MET A 1 -4.43 0.47 -5.54
C MET A 1 -5.94 0.20 -5.47
N ALA A 2 -6.50 -0.20 -4.32
CA ALA A 2 -7.93 -0.59 -4.24
C ALA A 2 -8.87 0.56 -4.64
N GLN A 3 -8.56 1.80 -4.23
CA GLN A 3 -9.31 2.99 -4.61
C GLN A 3 -9.30 3.23 -6.13
N CYS A 4 -8.13 3.11 -6.77
CA CYS A 4 -7.99 3.22 -8.23
C CYS A 4 -8.84 2.16 -8.94
N PHE A 5 -8.86 0.92 -8.42
CA PHE A 5 -9.71 -0.13 -8.97
C PHE A 5 -11.20 0.22 -8.87
N ILE A 6 -11.66 0.72 -7.72
CA ILE A 6 -13.07 1.11 -7.53
C ILE A 6 -13.45 2.26 -8.48
N ALA A 7 -12.56 3.23 -8.67
CA ALA A 7 -12.80 4.39 -9.53
C ALA A 7 -12.83 4.01 -11.02
N LEU A 8 -11.94 3.12 -11.48
CA LEU A 8 -11.66 2.90 -12.91
C LEU A 8 -12.19 1.57 -13.47
N ALA A 9 -12.63 0.62 -12.64
CA ALA A 9 -12.96 -0.73 -13.12
C ALA A 9 -14.28 -0.85 -13.89
N LYS A 10 -15.24 0.08 -13.74
CA LYS A 10 -16.56 -0.04 -14.38
C LYS A 10 -16.50 0.41 -15.85
N SER A 11 -17.49 0.02 -16.66
CA SER A 11 -17.58 0.46 -18.06
C SER A 11 -17.82 1.96 -18.16
N LYS A 12 -18.69 2.51 -17.30
CA LYS A 12 -19.03 3.94 -17.18
C LYS A 12 -18.07 4.75 -16.30
N SER A 13 -16.93 4.17 -15.92
CA SER A 13 -15.91 4.88 -15.15
C SER A 13 -15.19 5.93 -16.00
N PRO A 14 -14.62 6.97 -15.37
CA PRO A 14 -13.75 7.93 -16.05
C PRO A 14 -12.60 7.20 -16.76
N GLN A 15 -12.24 7.70 -17.95
CA GLN A 15 -11.26 7.07 -18.83
C GLN A 15 -9.97 7.89 -18.96
N TRP A 16 -10.02 9.17 -18.60
CA TRP A 16 -8.89 10.08 -18.62
C TRP A 16 -8.33 10.28 -17.23
N ILE A 17 -7.00 10.32 -17.15
CA ILE A 17 -6.26 10.36 -15.90
C ILE A 17 -5.23 11.48 -16.00
N LEU A 18 -5.25 12.39 -15.02
CA LEU A 18 -4.18 13.35 -14.77
C LEU A 18 -3.28 12.78 -13.68
N GLU A 19 -2.05 12.45 -14.06
CA GLU A 19 -0.97 12.11 -13.14
C GLU A 19 -0.39 13.42 -12.60
N GLY A 20 -0.41 13.60 -11.28
CA GLY A 20 0.05 14.80 -10.60
C GLY A 20 1.22 14.49 -9.65
N ASP A 21 2.29 15.26 -9.77
CA ASP A 21 3.47 15.22 -8.90
C ASP A 21 3.83 16.65 -8.47
N ILE A 22 4.20 16.81 -7.22
CA ILE A 22 4.50 18.11 -6.60
C ILE A 22 6.01 18.31 -6.58
N LYS A 23 6.47 19.43 -7.14
CA LYS A 23 7.89 19.77 -7.19
C LYS A 23 8.37 20.17 -5.79
N GLY A 24 9.28 19.37 -5.21
CA GLY A 24 9.89 19.68 -3.92
C GLY A 24 8.86 19.84 -2.80
N CYS A 25 7.95 18.86 -2.66
CA CYS A 25 6.81 18.96 -1.74
C CYS A 25 7.23 19.32 -0.30
N PHE A 26 8.32 18.76 0.21
CA PHE A 26 8.78 19.08 1.57
C PHE A 26 9.58 20.38 1.65
N ASP A 27 10.13 20.87 0.54
CA ASP A 27 11.10 21.97 0.55
C ASP A 27 10.43 23.34 0.29
N ASN A 28 9.27 23.35 -0.38
CA ASN A 28 8.65 24.57 -0.88
C ASN A 28 7.42 25.04 -0.08
N ILE A 29 6.98 24.31 0.94
CA ILE A 29 5.75 24.68 1.69
C ILE A 29 5.97 26.02 2.41
N SER A 30 5.02 26.94 2.24
CA SER A 30 5.04 28.23 2.94
C SER A 30 4.88 28.05 4.46
N HIS A 31 5.84 28.58 5.24
CA HIS A 31 5.78 28.61 6.71
C HIS A 31 4.59 29.41 7.20
N GLU A 32 4.34 30.57 6.58
CA GLU A 32 3.21 31.44 6.93
C GLU A 32 1.87 30.71 6.77
N TRP A 33 1.70 29.96 5.68
CA TRP A 33 0.48 29.19 5.48
C TRP A 33 0.31 28.12 6.58
N MET A 34 1.39 27.41 6.94
CA MET A 34 1.34 26.39 7.99
C MET A 34 0.98 26.96 9.36
N GLU A 35 1.56 28.10 9.74
CA GLU A 35 1.30 28.74 11.04
C GLU A 35 -0.14 29.24 11.20
N HIS A 36 -0.78 29.64 10.10
CA HIS A 36 -2.17 30.12 10.11
C HIS A 36 -3.20 28.99 10.08
N ASN A 37 -2.90 27.89 9.38
CA ASN A 37 -3.91 26.87 9.07
C ASN A 37 -3.75 25.56 9.87
N ILE A 38 -2.59 25.30 10.46
CA ILE A 38 -2.36 24.09 11.25
C ILE A 38 -2.80 24.32 12.70
N PRO A 39 -3.69 23.48 13.27
CA PRO A 39 -4.16 23.59 14.65
C PRO A 39 -3.09 23.09 15.63
N MET A 40 -2.02 23.87 15.79
CA MET A 40 -0.90 23.61 16.71
C MET A 40 -0.45 24.92 17.35
N ASP A 41 0.28 24.83 18.48
CA ASP A 41 0.98 25.98 19.04
C ASP A 41 1.93 26.59 17.99
N ARG A 42 1.66 27.86 17.65
CA ARG A 42 2.37 28.57 16.60
C ARG A 42 3.84 28.80 16.93
N MET A 43 4.18 29.04 18.20
CA MET A 43 5.56 29.27 18.60
C MET A 43 6.40 28.00 18.49
N VAL A 44 5.84 26.86 18.88
CA VAL A 44 6.48 25.55 18.74
C VAL A 44 6.68 25.22 17.26
N LEU A 45 5.62 25.38 16.46
CA LEU A 45 5.69 25.12 15.02
C LEU A 45 6.72 26.01 14.34
N HIS A 46 6.71 27.32 14.62
CA HIS A 46 7.67 28.27 14.07
C HIS A 46 9.12 27.89 14.40
N LYS A 47 9.40 27.57 15.67
CA LYS A 47 10.73 27.12 16.09
C LYS A 47 11.17 25.85 15.37
N TRP A 48 10.27 24.90 15.16
CA TRP A 48 10.57 23.67 14.43
C TRP A 48 10.86 23.92 12.95
N LEU A 49 10.09 24.80 12.31
CA LEU A 49 10.27 25.16 10.91
C LEU A 49 11.58 25.94 10.69
N LYS A 50 12.02 26.74 11.67
CA LYS A 50 13.27 27.53 11.59
C LYS A 50 14.51 26.82 12.13
N ALA A 51 14.37 25.65 12.74
CA ALA A 51 15.49 24.93 13.37
C ALA A 51 16.62 24.54 12.42
N GLY A 52 16.37 24.52 11.10
CA GLY A 52 17.37 24.12 10.11
C GLY A 52 17.63 22.61 10.11
N PHE A 53 18.63 22.18 9.35
CA PHE A 53 19.17 20.82 9.43
C PHE A 53 20.70 20.83 9.36
N ILE A 54 21.33 19.80 9.94
CA ILE A 54 22.78 19.62 9.87
C ILE A 54 23.07 18.56 8.82
N ASP A 55 23.86 18.92 7.81
CA ASP A 55 24.43 17.97 6.86
C ASP A 55 25.95 18.18 6.76
N ASN A 56 26.71 17.08 6.71
CA ASN A 56 28.17 17.10 6.66
C ASN A 56 28.84 18.06 7.67
N LYS A 57 28.30 18.11 8.91
CA LYS A 57 28.73 19.00 10.01
C LYS A 57 28.53 20.50 9.76
N ARG A 58 27.68 20.90 8.79
CA ARG A 58 27.28 22.29 8.55
C ARG A 58 25.79 22.46 8.84
N LEU A 59 25.43 23.55 9.51
CA LEU A 59 24.04 23.93 9.76
C LEU A 59 23.51 24.69 8.55
N PHE A 60 22.43 24.19 7.96
CA PHE A 60 21.71 24.85 6.88
C PHE A 60 20.39 25.42 7.43
N PRO A 61 20.13 26.73 7.25
CA PRO A 61 18.84 27.31 7.62
C PRO A 61 17.74 26.77 6.71
N THR A 62 16.52 26.64 7.25
CA THR A 62 15.33 26.26 6.47
C THR A 62 14.50 27.52 6.24
N GLU A 63 14.59 28.06 5.03
CA GLU A 63 13.85 29.28 4.65
C GLU A 63 12.40 28.99 4.25
N ALA A 64 12.15 27.80 3.68
CA ALA A 64 10.84 27.28 3.32
C ALA A 64 10.78 25.76 3.54
N GLY A 65 9.57 25.20 3.59
CA GLY A 65 9.36 23.78 3.72
C GLY A 65 9.46 23.24 5.16
N THR A 66 9.45 21.92 5.28
CA THR A 66 9.59 21.17 6.53
C THR A 66 10.87 20.33 6.45
N PRO A 67 11.66 20.24 7.53
CA PRO A 67 12.91 19.49 7.50
C PRO A 67 12.67 18.02 7.14
N GLN A 68 13.28 17.55 6.05
CA GLN A 68 13.18 16.17 5.60
C GLN A 68 13.89 15.26 6.61
N GLY A 69 13.12 14.35 7.23
CA GLY A 69 13.61 13.46 8.30
C GLY A 69 13.06 13.79 9.69
N GLY A 70 12.37 14.93 9.85
CA GLY A 70 11.55 15.18 11.04
C GLY A 70 10.37 14.21 11.11
N ILE A 71 10.13 13.59 12.27
CA ILE A 71 9.00 12.65 12.47
C ILE A 71 7.65 13.31 12.16
N ILE A 72 7.54 14.62 12.39
CA ILE A 72 6.30 15.38 12.19
C ILE A 72 6.09 15.89 10.76
N SER A 73 7.16 16.02 9.96
CA SER A 73 7.10 16.60 8.61
C SER A 73 6.08 15.90 7.68
N PRO A 74 5.95 14.56 7.67
CA PRO A 74 4.92 13.87 6.88
C PRO A 74 3.49 14.20 7.32
N VAL A 75 3.26 14.48 8.61
CA VAL A 75 1.94 14.88 9.12
C VAL A 75 1.61 16.29 8.63
N LEU A 76 2.55 17.23 8.79
CA LEU A 76 2.39 18.61 8.32
C LEU A 76 2.11 18.65 6.80
N ALA A 77 2.89 17.93 6.00
CA ALA A 77 2.68 17.85 4.55
C ALA A 77 1.29 17.29 4.19
N ASN A 78 0.79 16.30 4.92
CA ASN A 78 -0.56 15.78 4.70
C ASN A 78 -1.65 16.79 5.05
N MET A 79 -1.48 17.58 6.12
CA MET A 79 -2.42 18.64 6.50
C MET A 79 -2.42 19.80 5.50
N VAL A 80 -1.25 20.13 4.95
CA VAL A 80 -1.11 21.14 3.89
C VAL A 80 -1.88 20.75 2.63
N LEU A 81 -1.75 19.48 2.22
CA LEU A 81 -2.44 18.95 1.05
C LEU A 81 -3.91 18.57 1.30
N ASP A 82 -4.37 18.67 2.55
CA ASP A 82 -5.76 18.42 2.88
C ASP A 82 -6.65 19.56 2.39
N GLY A 83 -7.89 19.22 2.03
CA GLY A 83 -8.84 20.16 1.42
C GLY A 83 -8.86 20.17 -0.11
N LEU A 84 -7.86 19.62 -0.81
CA LEU A 84 -7.90 19.51 -2.27
C LEU A 84 -9.09 18.68 -2.76
N GLU A 85 -9.42 17.59 -2.06
CA GLU A 85 -10.59 16.77 -2.37
C GLU A 85 -11.89 17.56 -2.21
N GLU A 86 -11.97 18.40 -1.17
CA GLU A 86 -13.15 19.21 -0.88
C GLU A 86 -13.32 20.34 -1.89
N GLU A 87 -12.23 21.01 -2.30
CA GLU A 87 -12.28 22.01 -3.36
C GLU A 87 -12.74 21.41 -4.70
N LEU A 88 -12.20 20.24 -5.05
CA LEU A 88 -12.66 19.50 -6.22
C LEU A 88 -14.13 19.09 -6.10
N ARG A 89 -14.59 18.69 -4.91
CA ARG A 89 -15.99 18.31 -4.67
C ARG A 89 -16.93 19.51 -4.76
N ARG A 90 -16.50 20.69 -4.31
CA ARG A 90 -17.26 21.95 -4.40
C ARG A 90 -17.36 22.44 -5.84
N ALA A 91 -16.26 22.40 -6.60
CA ALA A 91 -16.25 22.75 -8.01
C ALA A 91 -17.03 21.73 -8.85
N PHE A 92 -17.00 20.45 -8.46
CA PHE A 92 -17.60 19.34 -9.20
C PHE A 92 -18.48 18.45 -8.32
N PRO A 93 -19.69 18.89 -7.96
CA PRO A 93 -20.57 18.12 -7.10
C PRO A 93 -20.94 16.77 -7.71
N LYS A 94 -20.72 15.69 -6.94
CA LYS A 94 -21.16 14.34 -7.29
C LYS A 94 -22.69 14.29 -7.32
N GLY A 95 -23.25 13.96 -8.48
CA GLY A 95 -24.70 13.82 -8.66
C GLY A 95 -25.42 15.07 -9.17
N ALA A 96 -24.71 16.16 -9.50
CA ALA A 96 -25.33 17.28 -10.21
C ALA A 96 -25.96 16.79 -11.54
N ARG A 97 -27.28 16.90 -11.68
CA ARG A 97 -27.94 16.46 -12.91
C ARG A 97 -27.70 17.54 -13.95
N VAL A 98 -27.03 17.18 -15.04
CA VAL A 98 -26.90 18.07 -16.20
C VAL A 98 -28.13 17.86 -17.06
N THR A 99 -28.85 18.95 -17.33
CA THR A 99 -29.96 18.95 -18.27
C THR A 99 -29.36 19.06 -19.67
N THR A 100 -29.36 17.97 -20.43
CA THR A 100 -28.93 18.04 -21.83
C THR A 100 -30.02 18.75 -22.65
N PRO A 101 -29.69 19.73 -23.52
CA PRO A 101 -30.67 20.31 -24.44
C PRO A 101 -31.29 19.21 -25.31
N ASN A 102 -32.61 19.22 -25.48
CA ASN A 102 -33.29 18.26 -26.33
C ASN A 102 -33.00 18.62 -27.80
N PRO A 103 -32.47 17.72 -28.65
CA PRO A 103 -32.16 18.03 -30.05
C PRO A 103 -33.37 18.52 -30.86
N SER A 104 -34.58 18.23 -30.39
CA SER A 104 -35.86 18.56 -31.04
C SER A 104 -36.58 19.80 -30.47
N GLY A 105 -35.98 20.54 -29.53
CA GLY A 105 -36.51 21.82 -29.02
C GLY A 105 -37.85 21.76 -28.27
N LYS A 106 -38.49 20.59 -28.17
CA LYS A 106 -39.78 20.41 -27.48
C LYS A 106 -39.61 19.50 -26.25
N GLY A 107 -39.80 20.07 -25.06
CA GLY A 107 -39.79 19.36 -23.78
C GLY A 107 -38.57 19.61 -22.89
N ALA A 108 -38.74 19.43 -21.57
CA ALA A 108 -37.68 19.54 -20.59
C ALA A 108 -36.58 18.48 -20.86
N GLY A 109 -35.33 18.92 -20.97
CA GLY A 109 -34.19 18.07 -21.30
C GLY A 109 -34.02 16.88 -20.36
N LYS A 110 -33.50 15.76 -20.89
CA LYS A 110 -33.27 14.55 -20.10
C LYS A 110 -32.23 14.83 -19.02
N ARG A 111 -32.56 14.57 -17.75
CA ARG A 111 -31.65 14.74 -16.62
C ARG A 111 -30.62 13.60 -16.62
N VAL A 112 -29.41 13.89 -17.09
CA VAL A 112 -28.30 12.92 -17.12
C VAL A 112 -27.42 13.11 -15.87
N PRO A 113 -26.92 12.03 -15.22
CA PRO A 113 -25.98 12.16 -14.11
C PRO A 113 -24.75 12.99 -14.52
N ASN A 114 -24.20 13.81 -13.61
CA ASN A 114 -23.02 14.64 -13.87
C ASN A 114 -21.93 13.81 -14.57
N GLN A 115 -21.70 14.10 -15.85
CA GLN A 115 -20.84 13.29 -16.70
C GLN A 115 -19.37 13.43 -16.32
N LYS A 116 -18.97 14.47 -15.56
CA LYS A 116 -17.55 14.78 -15.32
C LYS A 116 -16.83 13.78 -14.38
N GLN A 117 -17.58 13.04 -13.54
CA GLN A 117 -17.10 12.00 -12.60
C GLN A 117 -15.65 12.18 -12.12
N ILE A 118 -15.40 13.23 -11.32
CA ILE A 118 -14.06 13.54 -10.83
C ILE A 118 -13.78 12.78 -9.53
N ASN A 119 -12.63 12.10 -9.48
CA ASN A 119 -12.13 11.46 -8.27
C ASN A 119 -10.67 11.80 -8.08
N LEU A 120 -10.32 12.23 -6.86
CA LEU A 120 -8.94 12.39 -6.41
C LEU A 120 -8.47 11.12 -5.72
N ILE A 121 -7.27 10.68 -6.05
CA ILE A 121 -6.57 9.59 -5.37
C ILE A 121 -5.18 10.09 -5.05
N ARG A 122 -4.93 10.43 -3.78
CA ARG A 122 -3.64 10.94 -3.30
C ARG A 122 -2.91 9.91 -2.46
N TYR A 123 -1.58 9.91 -2.58
CA TYR A 123 -0.66 9.22 -1.70
C TYR A 123 0.54 10.14 -1.44
N ALA A 124 0.57 10.77 -0.26
CA ALA A 124 1.54 11.83 0.04
C ALA A 124 1.50 12.95 -1.03
N ASP A 125 2.60 13.16 -1.74
CA ASP A 125 2.81 14.12 -2.83
C ASP A 125 2.33 13.62 -4.19
N ASP A 126 2.37 12.31 -4.43
CA ASP A 126 1.84 11.68 -5.65
C ASP A 126 0.30 11.65 -5.63
N PHE A 127 -0.35 12.18 -6.67
CA PHE A 127 -1.79 12.08 -6.79
C PHE A 127 -2.25 11.82 -8.22
N VAL A 128 -3.46 11.29 -8.32
CA VAL A 128 -4.11 10.96 -9.59
C VAL A 128 -5.52 11.52 -9.56
N ILE A 129 -5.87 12.29 -10.58
CA ILE A 129 -7.24 12.79 -10.76
C ILE A 129 -7.84 12.14 -12.00
N THR A 130 -9.01 11.53 -11.85
CA THR A 130 -9.71 10.89 -12.96
C THR A 130 -10.85 11.77 -13.45
N ALA A 131 -11.09 11.83 -14.76
CA ALA A 131 -12.27 12.45 -15.34
C ALA A 131 -12.76 11.70 -16.59
N THR A 132 -13.96 12.03 -17.03
CA THR A 132 -14.57 11.43 -18.22
C THR A 132 -14.06 12.03 -19.52
N LEU A 133 -13.62 13.30 -19.50
CA LEU A 133 -13.13 14.03 -20.67
C LEU A 133 -11.75 14.62 -20.36
N GLU A 134 -10.86 14.58 -21.36
CA GLU A 134 -9.53 15.18 -21.31
C GLU A 134 -9.61 16.70 -21.08
N SER A 135 -10.49 17.38 -21.82
CA SER A 135 -10.65 18.84 -21.74
C SER A 135 -11.04 19.35 -20.35
N VAL A 136 -11.73 18.53 -19.54
CA VAL A 136 -12.07 18.87 -18.16
C VAL A 136 -10.82 18.83 -17.27
N LEU A 137 -9.93 17.85 -17.49
CA LEU A 137 -8.67 17.77 -16.75
C LEU A 137 -7.76 18.96 -17.07
N GLU A 138 -7.66 19.31 -18.34
CA GLU A 138 -6.76 20.36 -18.79
C GLU A 138 -7.27 21.78 -18.48
N ASN A 139 -8.53 22.07 -18.79
CA ASN A 139 -9.05 23.44 -18.72
C ASN A 139 -9.63 23.82 -17.36
N GLU A 140 -10.13 22.85 -16.59
CA GLU A 140 -10.84 23.14 -15.34
C GLU A 140 -10.08 22.62 -14.11
N VAL A 141 -9.64 21.35 -14.14
CA VAL A 141 -8.98 20.72 -12.99
C VAL A 141 -7.55 21.23 -12.81
N LYS A 142 -6.73 21.23 -13.86
CA LYS A 142 -5.32 21.64 -13.75
C LYS A 142 -5.18 23.06 -13.20
N PRO A 143 -5.90 24.10 -13.68
CA PRO A 143 -5.80 25.45 -13.14
C PRO A 143 -6.30 25.56 -11.69
N LEU A 144 -7.34 24.79 -11.33
CA LEU A 144 -7.84 24.75 -9.95
C LEU A 144 -6.79 24.17 -9.00
N VAL A 145 -6.17 23.06 -9.38
CA VAL A 145 -5.09 22.45 -8.60
C VAL A 145 -3.89 23.39 -8.51
N GLU A 146 -3.48 24.03 -9.60
CA GLU A 146 -2.38 25.02 -9.58
C GLU A 146 -2.68 26.21 -8.65
N LYS A 147 -3.91 26.71 -8.65
CA LYS A 147 -4.35 27.77 -7.73
C LYS A 147 -4.27 27.30 -6.27
N PHE A 148 -4.78 26.11 -5.97
CA PHE A 148 -4.73 25.50 -4.64
C PHE A 148 -3.30 25.36 -4.12
N MET A 149 -2.40 24.89 -4.99
CA MET A 149 -0.99 24.68 -4.66
C MET A 149 -0.27 26.01 -4.45
N ARG A 150 -0.52 27.01 -5.32
CA ARG A 150 0.11 28.33 -5.22
C ARG A 150 -0.20 29.03 -3.90
N THR A 151 -1.43 28.92 -3.38
CA THR A 151 -1.80 29.48 -2.06
C THR A 151 -0.96 28.89 -0.91
N ARG A 152 -0.40 27.69 -1.09
CA ARG A 152 0.42 26.97 -0.10
C ARG A 152 1.93 27.09 -0.36
N GLY A 153 2.34 27.80 -1.41
CA GLY A 153 3.73 27.88 -1.85
C GLY A 153 4.21 26.68 -2.68
N LEU A 154 3.30 25.81 -3.12
CA LEU A 154 3.63 24.60 -3.87
C LEU A 154 3.46 24.81 -5.37
N GLU A 155 4.25 24.06 -6.14
CA GLU A 155 4.19 24.04 -7.61
C GLU A 155 4.04 22.62 -8.15
N LEU A 156 3.28 22.48 -9.24
CA LEU A 156 3.17 21.22 -9.96
C LEU A 156 4.39 21.00 -10.85
N SER A 157 4.88 19.76 -10.88
CA SER A 157 6.00 19.37 -11.74
C SER A 157 5.53 19.14 -13.18
N GLN A 158 5.60 20.17 -14.04
CA GLN A 158 5.13 20.10 -15.44
C GLN A 158 5.72 18.91 -16.23
N GLU A 159 6.98 18.52 -15.96
CA GLU A 159 7.64 17.39 -16.64
C GLU A 159 7.03 16.02 -16.32
N LYS A 160 6.48 15.90 -15.11
CA LYS A 160 5.91 14.66 -14.58
C LYS A 160 4.39 14.65 -14.68
N THR A 161 3.75 15.82 -14.70
CA THR A 161 2.31 15.90 -14.89
C THR A 161 1.94 15.51 -16.31
N ARG A 162 1.17 14.44 -16.46
CA ARG A 162 0.77 13.92 -17.76
C ARG A 162 -0.70 13.57 -17.73
N ILE A 163 -1.38 13.82 -18.84
CA ILE A 163 -2.73 13.33 -19.06
C ILE A 163 -2.61 12.09 -19.93
N SER A 164 -3.19 10.98 -19.47
CA SER A 164 -3.12 9.68 -20.12
C SER A 164 -4.49 9.02 -20.16
N HIS A 165 -4.72 8.24 -21.21
CA HIS A 165 -5.94 7.44 -21.34
C HIS A 165 -5.77 6.07 -20.67
N ILE A 166 -6.82 5.54 -20.05
CA ILE A 166 -6.78 4.27 -19.29
C ILE A 166 -6.40 3.05 -20.13
N GLU A 167 -6.58 3.10 -21.45
CA GLU A 167 -6.22 2.03 -22.38
C GLU A 167 -4.73 2.02 -22.75
N GLU A 168 -4.07 3.18 -22.74
CA GLU A 168 -2.62 3.30 -22.84
C GLU A 168 -1.99 2.85 -21.52
N GLY A 169 -2.63 3.26 -20.43
CA GLY A 169 -2.31 2.94 -19.05
C GLY A 169 -1.30 3.90 -18.45
N PHE A 170 -1.32 3.98 -17.12
CA PHE A 170 -0.48 4.91 -16.34
C PHE A 170 0.24 4.20 -15.20
N ASP A 171 1.34 4.78 -14.74
CA ASP A 171 2.14 4.24 -13.64
C ASP A 171 1.89 5.04 -12.36
N PHE A 172 1.50 4.36 -11.28
CA PHE A 172 1.26 4.98 -9.98
C PHE A 172 1.76 4.08 -8.85
N LEU A 173 2.61 4.61 -7.97
CA LEU A 173 3.21 3.90 -6.82
C LEU A 173 3.91 2.57 -7.19
N GLY A 174 4.46 2.49 -8.40
CA GLY A 174 5.13 1.28 -8.92
C GLY A 174 4.19 0.21 -9.48
N TRP A 175 2.92 0.55 -9.72
CA TRP A 175 1.98 -0.28 -10.47
C TRP A 175 1.53 0.41 -11.75
N ASN A 176 1.42 -0.37 -12.82
CA ASN A 176 0.80 0.02 -14.07
C ASN A 176 -0.69 -0.32 -14.04
N PHE A 177 -1.53 0.67 -14.30
CA PHE A 177 -2.98 0.55 -14.40
C PHE A 177 -3.37 0.64 -15.87
N ARG A 178 -3.89 -0.45 -16.43
CA ARG A 178 -4.31 -0.47 -17.84
C ARG A 178 -5.58 -1.27 -18.05
N LYS A 179 -6.49 -0.74 -18.87
CA LYS A 179 -7.72 -1.43 -19.27
C LYS A 179 -7.48 -2.19 -20.57
N TYR A 180 -7.75 -3.49 -20.55
CA TYR A 180 -7.67 -4.38 -21.70
C TYR A 180 -9.07 -4.88 -22.01
N ASN A 181 -9.62 -4.54 -23.19
CA ASN A 181 -10.94 -4.98 -23.65
C ASN A 181 -12.02 -4.80 -22.56
N GLY A 182 -12.07 -3.62 -21.94
CA GLY A 182 -13.04 -3.33 -20.87
C GLY A 182 -12.66 -3.78 -19.46
N LYS A 183 -11.59 -4.58 -19.28
CA LYS A 183 -11.15 -5.11 -17.98
C LYS A 183 -9.88 -4.43 -17.48
N LEU A 184 -9.95 -3.81 -16.30
CA LEU A 184 -8.80 -3.19 -15.65
C LEU A 184 -7.86 -4.25 -15.07
N LEU A 185 -6.62 -4.28 -15.54
CA LEU A 185 -5.54 -5.08 -14.97
C LEU A 185 -4.50 -4.17 -14.33
N ILE A 186 -4.16 -4.48 -13.08
CA ILE A 186 -3.15 -3.76 -12.30
C ILE A 186 -1.92 -4.68 -12.23
N LYS A 187 -0.82 -4.26 -12.85
CA LYS A 187 0.43 -5.02 -12.91
C LYS A 187 1.56 -4.21 -12.25
N PRO A 188 2.65 -4.81 -11.76
CA PRO A 188 3.84 -4.05 -11.39
C PRO A 188 4.38 -3.26 -12.60
N SER A 189 4.82 -2.02 -12.39
CA SER A 189 5.35 -1.19 -13.49
C SER A 189 6.67 -1.74 -14.03
N LYS A 190 6.95 -1.46 -15.31
CA LYS A 190 8.17 -1.96 -15.98
C LYS A 190 9.43 -1.42 -15.31
N ASP A 191 9.40 -0.15 -14.90
CA ASP A 191 10.52 0.51 -14.24
C ASP A 191 10.77 -0.03 -12.84
N ASN A 192 9.72 -0.35 -12.07
CA ASN A 192 9.86 -1.00 -10.77
C ASN A 192 10.52 -2.37 -10.92
N ILE A 193 10.06 -3.18 -11.89
CA ILE A 193 10.65 -4.50 -12.18
C ILE A 193 12.12 -4.35 -12.57
N LYS A 194 12.45 -3.36 -13.43
CA LYS A 194 13.82 -3.10 -13.87
C LYS A 194 14.73 -2.73 -12.69
N ARG A 195 14.33 -1.73 -11.88
CA ARG A 195 15.07 -1.30 -10.68
C ARG A 195 15.29 -2.45 -9.70
N PHE A 196 14.26 -3.29 -9.50
CA PHE A 196 14.35 -4.45 -8.63
C PHE A 196 15.34 -5.51 -9.15
N LEU A 197 15.28 -5.83 -10.44
CA LEU A 197 16.21 -6.78 -11.06
C LEU A 197 17.65 -6.24 -11.08
N GLU A 198 17.83 -4.94 -11.32
CA GLU A 198 19.14 -4.28 -11.24
C GLU A 198 19.73 -4.38 -9.83
N LYS A 199 18.93 -4.14 -8.79
CA LYS A 199 19.33 -4.31 -7.39
C LYS A 199 19.73 -5.75 -7.07
N ILE A 200 18.98 -6.75 -7.56
CA ILE A 200 19.36 -8.16 -7.35
C ILE A 200 20.67 -8.48 -8.10
N ARG A 201 20.79 -8.04 -9.34
CA ARG A 201 21.98 -8.30 -10.16
C ARG A 201 23.21 -7.63 -9.55
N SER A 202 23.10 -6.43 -8.98
CA SER A 202 24.20 -5.76 -8.29
C SER A 202 24.62 -6.53 -7.03
N VAL A 203 23.66 -6.98 -6.22
CA VAL A 203 23.93 -7.82 -5.04
C VAL A 203 24.63 -9.12 -5.40
N ILE A 204 24.20 -9.80 -6.47
CA ILE A 204 24.84 -11.03 -6.97
C ILE A 204 26.26 -10.74 -7.49
N LYS A 205 26.47 -9.58 -8.13
CA LYS A 205 27.78 -9.18 -8.68
C LYS A 205 28.78 -8.86 -7.56
N VAL A 206 28.37 -8.12 -6.54
CA VAL A 206 29.22 -7.83 -5.36
C VAL A 206 29.58 -9.13 -4.63
N ASN A 207 28.63 -10.05 -4.51
CA ASN A 207 28.82 -11.33 -3.83
C ASN A 207 29.30 -12.46 -4.76
N ALA A 208 30.16 -12.16 -5.73
CA ALA A 208 30.64 -13.13 -6.72
C ALA A 208 31.36 -14.34 -6.08
N THR A 209 32.10 -14.13 -4.99
CA THR A 209 32.89 -15.15 -4.28
C THR A 209 32.19 -15.72 -3.03
N ALA A 210 31.02 -15.21 -2.67
CA ALA A 210 30.31 -15.61 -1.46
C ALA A 210 29.88 -17.10 -1.45
N LYS A 211 29.66 -17.66 -0.26
CA LYS A 211 29.04 -18.99 -0.13
C LYS A 211 27.59 -18.95 -0.61
N GLN A 212 27.10 -20.09 -1.10
CA GLN A 212 25.72 -20.23 -1.59
C GLN A 212 24.69 -19.88 -0.51
N GLU A 213 24.88 -20.35 0.72
CA GLU A 213 24.04 -20.05 1.89
C GLU A 213 23.87 -18.54 2.12
N ASN A 214 24.98 -17.81 2.15
CA ASN A 214 24.97 -16.36 2.37
C ASN A 214 24.22 -15.64 1.25
N LEU A 215 24.37 -16.09 0.00
CA LEU A 215 23.65 -15.51 -1.12
C LEU A 215 22.13 -15.75 -1.00
N ILE A 216 21.70 -16.95 -0.58
CA ILE A 216 20.29 -17.26 -0.34
C ILE A 216 19.73 -16.40 0.79
N LYS A 217 20.45 -16.27 1.90
CA LYS A 217 20.06 -15.44 3.06
C LYS A 217 19.88 -13.96 2.70
N LEU A 218 20.69 -13.44 1.78
CA LEU A 218 20.58 -12.06 1.32
C LEU A 218 19.43 -11.88 0.33
N LEU A 219 19.26 -12.79 -0.63
CA LEU A 219 18.26 -12.66 -1.68
C LEU A 219 16.83 -12.94 -1.19
N ASN A 220 16.65 -13.87 -0.25
CA ASN A 220 15.33 -14.29 0.22
C ASN A 220 14.48 -13.14 0.81
N PRO A 221 14.99 -12.31 1.75
CA PRO A 221 14.24 -11.17 2.28
C PRO A 221 13.86 -10.16 1.20
N MET A 222 14.74 -9.91 0.22
CA MET A 222 14.48 -8.97 -0.87
C MET A 222 13.37 -9.46 -1.79
N ILE A 223 13.46 -10.72 -2.23
CA ILE A 223 12.45 -11.34 -3.10
C ILE A 223 11.11 -11.45 -2.38
N HIS A 224 11.12 -11.88 -1.12
CA HIS A 224 9.92 -12.01 -0.32
C HIS A 224 9.27 -10.65 -0.06
N GLY A 225 10.04 -9.62 0.32
CA GLY A 225 9.54 -8.27 0.54
C GLY A 225 8.89 -7.68 -0.70
N TRP A 226 9.55 -7.82 -1.86
CA TRP A 226 9.01 -7.35 -3.14
C TRP A 226 7.73 -8.11 -3.55
N ALA A 227 7.72 -9.44 -3.38
CA ALA A 227 6.53 -10.26 -3.65
C ALA A 227 5.36 -9.90 -2.71
N MET A 228 5.64 -9.58 -1.44
CA MET A 228 4.63 -9.12 -0.48
C MET A 228 4.04 -7.75 -0.86
N TYR A 229 4.88 -6.82 -1.32
CA TYR A 229 4.41 -5.51 -1.79
C TYR A 229 3.47 -5.63 -2.99
N HIS A 230 3.82 -6.47 -3.98
CA HIS A 230 3.00 -6.67 -5.18
C HIS A 230 1.93 -7.76 -5.05
N ARG A 231 1.71 -8.32 -3.86
CA ARG A 231 0.73 -9.39 -3.59
C ARG A 231 -0.71 -9.02 -3.94
N GLY A 232 -1.04 -7.72 -3.90
CA GLY A 232 -2.37 -7.21 -4.24
C GLY A 232 -2.63 -7.07 -5.75
N ALA A 233 -1.57 -7.09 -6.56
CA ALA A 233 -1.64 -6.89 -8.01
C ALA A 233 -1.78 -8.21 -8.78
N VAL A 234 -2.13 -8.11 -10.06
CA VAL A 234 -2.10 -9.22 -11.02
C VAL A 234 -0.65 -9.44 -11.44
N ALA A 235 0.10 -10.16 -10.61
CA ALA A 235 1.56 -10.27 -10.73
C ALA A 235 2.08 -11.68 -11.06
N SER A 236 1.22 -12.70 -11.25
CA SER A 236 1.65 -14.09 -11.47
C SER A 236 2.65 -14.25 -12.62
N ASP A 237 2.34 -13.70 -13.78
CA ASP A 237 3.21 -13.78 -14.97
C ASP A 237 4.51 -13.00 -14.77
N VAL A 238 4.40 -11.83 -14.12
CA VAL A 238 5.55 -10.99 -13.78
C VAL A 238 6.47 -11.71 -12.79
N PHE A 239 5.91 -12.40 -11.79
CA PHE A 239 6.68 -13.20 -10.83
C PHE A 239 7.38 -14.37 -11.51
N ALA A 240 6.76 -15.00 -12.52
CA ALA A 240 7.41 -16.03 -13.31
C ALA A 240 8.60 -15.46 -14.11
N ARG A 241 8.42 -14.31 -14.77
CA ARG A 241 9.49 -13.63 -15.50
C ARG A 241 10.65 -13.22 -14.59
N VAL A 242 10.34 -12.57 -13.46
CA VAL A 242 11.34 -12.16 -12.46
C VAL A 242 12.11 -13.38 -11.95
N HIS A 243 11.43 -14.50 -11.69
CA HIS A 243 12.09 -15.73 -11.30
C HIS A 243 13.07 -16.24 -12.36
N SER A 244 12.67 -16.26 -13.64
CA SER A 244 13.55 -16.67 -14.74
C SER A 244 14.79 -15.77 -14.85
N GLU A 245 14.62 -14.45 -14.68
CA GLU A 245 15.74 -13.48 -14.69
C GLU A 245 16.71 -13.70 -13.53
N ILE A 246 16.19 -13.91 -12.32
CA ILE A 246 17.01 -14.22 -11.14
C ILE A 246 17.73 -15.55 -11.34
N TRP A 247 17.03 -16.57 -11.86
CA TRP A 247 17.62 -17.86 -12.15
C TRP A 247 18.77 -17.76 -13.16
N MET A 248 18.60 -16.99 -14.23
CA MET A 248 19.67 -16.73 -15.21
C MET A 248 20.88 -16.04 -14.57
N ALA A 249 20.66 -15.08 -13.67
CA ALA A 249 21.73 -14.41 -12.94
C ALA A 249 22.49 -15.37 -12.01
N LEU A 250 21.76 -16.23 -11.29
CA LEU A 250 22.34 -17.27 -10.42
C LEU A 250 23.08 -18.35 -11.21
N TRP A 251 22.57 -18.73 -12.38
CA TRP A 251 23.24 -19.67 -13.28
C TRP A 251 24.57 -19.10 -13.79
N ARG A 252 24.60 -17.82 -14.19
CA ARG A 252 25.84 -17.12 -14.56
C ARG A 252 26.83 -17.04 -13.39
N TRP A 253 26.33 -16.79 -12.18
CA TRP A 253 27.14 -16.82 -10.97
C TRP A 253 27.76 -18.20 -10.71
N ALA A 254 26.97 -19.28 -10.80
CA ALA A 254 27.44 -20.65 -10.61
C ALA A 254 28.49 -21.06 -11.66
N ARG A 255 28.27 -20.70 -12.94
CA ARG A 255 29.22 -20.92 -14.03
C ARG A 255 30.55 -20.19 -13.82
N ARG A 256 30.49 -18.93 -13.38
CA ARG A 256 31.69 -18.13 -13.11
C ARG A 256 32.57 -18.74 -12.03
N ARG A 257 31.97 -19.33 -11.00
CA ARG A 257 32.72 -19.99 -9.91
C ARG A 257 33.47 -21.25 -10.33
N HIS A 258 33.01 -21.92 -11.39
CA HIS A 258 33.58 -23.20 -11.83
C HIS A 258 33.74 -23.22 -13.35
N PRO A 259 34.69 -22.44 -13.91
CA PRO A 259 34.86 -22.32 -15.37
C PRO A 259 35.25 -23.66 -16.03
N ARG A 260 35.93 -24.55 -15.30
CA ARG A 260 36.39 -25.86 -15.79
C ARG A 260 35.37 -27.00 -15.59
N LYS A 261 34.21 -26.76 -14.99
CA LYS A 261 33.23 -27.82 -14.67
C LYS A 261 32.06 -27.81 -15.66
N GLY A 262 31.58 -29.00 -16.03
CA GLY A 262 30.46 -29.17 -16.95
C GLY A 262 29.11 -28.72 -16.39
N ARG A 263 28.16 -28.44 -17.29
CA ARG A 263 26.81 -27.93 -16.93
C ARG A 263 26.03 -28.88 -16.01
N ARG A 264 26.16 -30.21 -16.22
CA ARG A 264 25.50 -31.23 -15.39
C ARG A 264 26.00 -31.23 -13.95
N TRP A 265 27.30 -31.04 -13.76
CA TRP A 265 27.89 -30.93 -12.42
C TRP A 265 27.40 -29.67 -11.70
N LEU A 266 27.33 -28.53 -12.40
CA LEU A 266 26.79 -27.29 -11.86
C LEU A 266 25.33 -27.43 -11.42
N LYS A 267 24.50 -28.09 -12.24
CA LYS A 267 23.12 -28.41 -11.88
C LYS A 267 23.11 -29.19 -10.57
N ASN A 268 23.75 -30.36 -10.52
CA ASN A 268 23.72 -31.25 -9.37
C ASN A 268 24.27 -30.61 -8.08
N LYS A 269 25.24 -29.69 -8.19
CA LYS A 269 25.85 -29.02 -7.04
C LYS A 269 24.96 -27.92 -6.44
N TYR A 270 24.42 -27.03 -7.29
CA TYR A 270 23.76 -25.81 -6.84
C TYR A 270 22.23 -25.87 -6.91
N PHE A 271 21.69 -26.77 -7.73
CA PHE A 271 20.27 -26.88 -8.03
C PHE A 271 19.77 -28.28 -7.68
N GLN A 272 18.96 -28.37 -6.64
CA GLN A 272 18.43 -29.63 -6.14
C GLN A 272 16.95 -29.77 -6.51
N VAL A 273 16.47 -31.01 -6.41
CA VAL A 273 15.03 -31.30 -6.53
C VAL A 273 14.41 -31.19 -5.14
N ILE A 274 13.50 -30.23 -4.95
CA ILE A 274 12.80 -30.03 -3.67
C ILE A 274 11.29 -30.12 -3.91
N ASN A 275 10.60 -30.99 -3.18
CA ASN A 275 9.14 -31.17 -3.25
C ASN A 275 8.63 -31.38 -4.69
N GLY A 276 9.28 -32.29 -5.44
CA GLY A 276 8.93 -32.60 -6.83
C GLY A 276 9.30 -31.54 -7.86
N ARG A 277 10.05 -30.49 -7.47
CA ARG A 277 10.49 -29.41 -8.37
C ARG A 277 11.97 -29.49 -8.62
N ASP A 278 12.34 -29.61 -9.89
CA ASP A 278 13.73 -29.54 -10.36
C ASP A 278 14.21 -28.08 -10.46
N TRP A 279 15.53 -27.89 -10.51
CA TRP A 279 16.19 -26.59 -10.68
C TRP A 279 16.01 -25.59 -9.52
N VAL A 280 15.88 -26.06 -8.28
CA VAL A 280 15.76 -25.18 -7.12
C VAL A 280 17.14 -24.82 -6.56
N PHE A 281 17.51 -23.55 -6.62
CA PHE A 281 18.76 -23.05 -6.03
C PHE A 281 18.70 -23.22 -4.51
N SER A 282 19.45 -24.19 -3.99
CA SER A 282 19.33 -24.63 -2.61
C SER A 282 20.61 -25.31 -2.12
N THR A 283 20.80 -25.24 -0.80
CA THR A 283 21.90 -25.86 -0.09
C THR A 283 21.34 -26.57 1.13
N SER A 284 21.91 -27.73 1.44
CA SER A 284 21.61 -28.46 2.67
C SER A 284 22.75 -28.22 3.64
N SER A 285 22.45 -27.53 4.73
CA SER A 285 23.44 -27.19 5.75
C SER A 285 23.04 -27.90 7.04
N GLY A 286 23.88 -28.84 7.49
CA GLY A 286 23.66 -29.67 8.69
C GLY A 286 24.28 -31.08 8.56
N LYS A 287 24.74 -31.64 9.68
CA LYS A 287 25.12 -33.06 9.83
C LYS A 287 24.01 -33.75 10.65
N GLY A 288 23.57 -34.95 10.24
CA GLY A 288 22.56 -35.74 10.98
C GLY A 288 21.10 -35.31 10.79
N GLU A 289 20.27 -35.46 11.83
CA GLU A 289 18.82 -35.24 11.83
C GLU A 289 18.39 -33.76 11.75
N THR A 290 19.30 -32.81 11.99
CA THR A 290 19.05 -31.36 11.83
C THR A 290 19.51 -30.83 10.47
N LYS A 291 19.11 -31.50 9.37
CA LYS A 291 19.34 -30.97 8.02
C LYS A 291 18.37 -29.83 7.74
N THR A 292 18.86 -28.60 7.82
CA THR A 292 18.12 -27.44 7.33
C THR A 292 18.41 -27.21 5.85
N THR A 293 17.39 -27.34 5.03
CA THR A 293 17.47 -27.02 3.60
C THR A 293 17.18 -25.54 3.40
N GLU A 294 18.20 -24.77 3.06
CA GLU A 294 18.04 -23.36 2.68
C GLU A 294 17.81 -23.29 1.18
N ALA A 295 16.59 -22.93 0.78
CA ALA A 295 16.21 -22.77 -0.63
C ALA A 295 15.87 -21.31 -0.93
N LEU A 296 16.13 -20.90 -2.18
CA LEU A 296 15.71 -19.59 -2.66
C LEU A 296 14.18 -19.50 -2.67
N CYS A 297 13.62 -18.46 -2.05
CA CYS A 297 12.18 -18.24 -2.05
C CYS A 297 11.71 -17.81 -3.45
N ARG A 298 10.58 -18.36 -3.89
CA ARG A 298 9.96 -17.97 -5.15
C ARG A 298 8.94 -16.88 -4.90
N ALA A 299 8.98 -15.80 -5.67
CA ALA A 299 7.96 -14.74 -5.59
C ALA A 299 6.53 -15.29 -5.79
N SER A 300 6.37 -16.32 -6.64
CA SER A 300 5.08 -16.97 -6.90
C SER A 300 4.55 -17.84 -5.74
N SER A 301 5.33 -18.08 -4.69
CA SER A 301 4.81 -18.79 -3.49
C SER A 301 3.86 -17.90 -2.69
N VAL A 302 3.96 -16.58 -2.87
CA VAL A 302 3.09 -15.60 -2.25
C VAL A 302 1.74 -15.61 -2.97
N LYS A 303 0.71 -16.14 -2.30
CA LYS A 303 -0.66 -16.18 -2.83
C LYS A 303 -1.17 -14.76 -3.00
N ILE A 304 -1.65 -14.42 -4.20
CA ILE A 304 -2.27 -13.12 -4.47
C ILE A 304 -3.48 -12.92 -3.53
N GLN A 305 -3.54 -11.78 -2.86
CA GLN A 305 -4.65 -11.42 -1.97
C GLN A 305 -5.03 -9.97 -2.24
N ARG A 306 -6.28 -9.76 -2.68
CA ARG A 306 -6.78 -8.41 -2.96
C ARG A 306 -6.88 -7.60 -1.68
N HIS A 307 -6.47 -6.33 -1.76
CA HIS A 307 -6.59 -5.41 -0.64
C HIS A 307 -8.04 -4.98 -0.47
N ILE A 308 -8.54 -5.09 0.76
CA ILE A 308 -9.88 -4.59 1.14
C ILE A 308 -9.71 -3.14 1.61
N LYS A 309 -10.37 -2.18 0.96
CA LYS A 309 -10.29 -0.76 1.33
C LYS A 309 -10.74 -0.55 2.79
N ILE A 310 -10.07 0.33 3.52
CA ILE A 310 -10.55 0.81 4.84
C ILE A 310 -11.71 1.78 4.61
N GLN A 311 -12.75 1.72 5.44
CA GLN A 311 -13.85 2.68 5.37
C GLN A 311 -13.29 4.09 5.66
N SER A 312 -13.73 5.11 4.92
CA SER A 312 -13.16 6.46 5.03
C SER A 312 -13.31 7.04 6.44
N GLU A 313 -14.49 6.87 7.04
CA GLU A 313 -14.81 7.39 8.37
C GLU A 313 -14.18 6.58 9.52
N ALA A 314 -13.52 5.45 9.21
CA ALA A 314 -13.03 4.55 10.25
C ALA A 314 -11.81 5.13 10.96
N ASN A 315 -12.00 5.54 12.21
CA ASN A 315 -10.94 6.06 13.08
C ASN A 315 -10.43 4.97 14.04
N PRO A 316 -9.15 4.55 13.98
CA PRO A 316 -8.58 3.56 14.89
C PRO A 316 -8.55 3.97 16.37
N PHE A 317 -8.80 5.24 16.68
CA PHE A 317 -8.80 5.80 18.03
C PHE A 317 -10.19 6.08 18.58
N ASP A 318 -11.24 5.81 17.79
CA ASP A 318 -12.63 5.95 18.22
C ASP A 318 -13.19 4.55 18.56
N PRO A 319 -13.69 4.35 19.80
CA PRO A 319 -14.24 3.08 20.26
C PRO A 319 -15.35 2.51 19.35
N LEU A 320 -16.11 3.37 18.66
CA LEU A 320 -17.18 2.93 17.74
C LEU A 320 -16.66 2.02 16.63
N TRP A 321 -15.38 2.17 16.25
CA TRP A 321 -14.76 1.38 15.18
C TRP A 321 -13.98 0.16 15.67
N ASP A 322 -13.92 -0.10 16.99
CA ASP A 322 -13.13 -1.22 17.54
C ASP A 322 -13.57 -2.55 16.94
N CYS A 323 -14.88 -2.82 16.89
CA CYS A 323 -15.42 -4.04 16.28
C CYS A 323 -15.00 -4.21 14.81
N TYR A 324 -14.98 -3.12 14.04
CA TYR A 324 -14.53 -3.10 12.64
C TYR A 324 -13.03 -3.45 12.52
N PHE A 325 -12.17 -2.81 13.32
CA PHE A 325 -10.73 -3.07 13.28
C PHE A 325 -10.35 -4.45 13.80
N GLU A 326 -11.04 -4.96 14.81
CA GLU A 326 -10.87 -6.29 15.38
C GLU A 326 -11.24 -7.40 14.38
N SER A 327 -12.37 -7.27 13.69
CA SER A 327 -12.79 -8.19 12.63
C SER A 327 -11.77 -8.26 11.49
N ARG A 328 -11.29 -7.09 11.04
CA ARG A 328 -10.25 -7.01 10.00
C ARG A 328 -8.93 -7.62 10.44
N ARG A 329 -8.53 -7.40 11.69
CA ARG A 329 -7.31 -7.96 12.26
C ARG A 329 -7.41 -9.47 12.33
N THR A 330 -8.54 -10.01 12.75
CA THR A 330 -8.80 -11.45 12.74
C THR A 330 -8.61 -12.04 11.35
N GLY A 331 -9.15 -11.41 10.31
CA GLY A 331 -8.92 -11.79 8.91
C GLY A 331 -7.46 -11.72 8.45
N LYS A 332 -6.67 -10.75 8.94
CA LYS A 332 -5.22 -10.69 8.69
C LYS A 332 -4.47 -11.81 9.43
N MET A 333 -4.86 -12.09 10.67
CA MET A 333 -4.23 -13.12 11.48
C MET A 333 -4.50 -14.53 10.95
N THR A 334 -5.71 -14.79 10.43
CA THR A 334 -6.07 -16.07 9.82
C THR A 334 -5.32 -16.33 8.51
N THR A 335 -4.84 -15.29 7.83
CA THR A 335 -4.12 -15.42 6.55
C THR A 335 -2.60 -15.44 6.69
N SER A 336 -2.05 -14.69 7.64
CA SER A 336 -0.60 -14.61 7.90
C SER A 336 -0.06 -15.82 8.69
N PRO A 337 1.10 -16.40 8.35
CA PRO A 337 1.73 -17.46 9.14
C PRO A 337 2.02 -17.06 10.60
N SER A 338 2.48 -15.82 10.84
CA SER A 338 2.71 -15.30 12.20
C SER A 338 1.39 -15.17 12.96
N GLY A 339 0.38 -14.59 12.30
CA GLY A 339 -0.96 -14.45 12.87
C GLY A 339 -1.59 -15.80 13.22
N LYS A 340 -1.43 -16.82 12.38
CA LYS A 340 -1.88 -18.19 12.68
C LYS A 340 -1.16 -18.81 13.86
N ARG A 341 0.09 -18.42 14.15
CA ARG A 341 0.83 -18.87 15.32
C ARG A 341 0.28 -18.19 16.58
N GLU A 342 0.03 -16.88 16.51
CA GLU A 342 -0.60 -16.11 17.59
C GLU A 342 -2.02 -16.60 17.91
N LEU A 343 -2.85 -16.82 16.90
CA LEU A 343 -4.20 -17.38 17.06
C LEU A 343 -4.16 -18.77 17.72
N ARG A 344 -3.22 -19.63 17.31
CA ARG A 344 -3.03 -20.95 17.94
C ARG A 344 -2.58 -20.83 19.39
N ALA A 345 -1.73 -19.87 19.71
CA ALA A 345 -1.31 -19.61 21.09
C ALA A 345 -2.48 -19.13 21.95
N LEU A 346 -3.32 -18.22 21.43
CA LEU A 346 -4.54 -17.77 22.12
C LEU A 346 -5.54 -18.89 22.33
N TRP A 347 -5.80 -19.69 21.29
CA TRP A 347 -6.71 -20.83 21.36
C TRP A 347 -6.25 -21.85 22.39
N ARG A 348 -4.95 -22.18 22.43
CA ARG A 348 -4.37 -23.05 23.46
C ARG A 348 -4.48 -22.46 24.87
N LYS A 349 -4.21 -21.15 25.03
CA LYS A 349 -4.33 -20.44 26.31
C LYS A 349 -5.76 -20.50 26.86
N GLN A 350 -6.77 -20.49 25.98
CA GLN A 350 -8.18 -20.56 26.33
C GLN A 350 -8.75 -21.98 26.35
N LEU A 351 -7.90 -23.02 26.20
CA LEU A 351 -8.33 -24.42 26.08
C LEU A 351 -9.38 -24.64 24.98
N GLY A 352 -9.37 -23.78 23.96
CA GLY A 352 -10.34 -23.80 22.86
C GLY A 352 -11.76 -23.34 23.21
N LEU A 353 -11.98 -22.78 24.41
CA LEU A 353 -13.29 -22.30 24.85
C LEU A 353 -13.42 -20.77 24.72
N CYS A 354 -14.63 -20.31 24.43
CA CYS A 354 -14.97 -18.90 24.43
C CYS A 354 -15.14 -18.37 25.88
N PRO A 355 -14.43 -17.32 26.32
CA PRO A 355 -14.52 -16.79 27.69
C PRO A 355 -15.92 -16.32 28.10
N MET A 356 -16.76 -15.91 27.13
CA MET A 356 -18.11 -15.39 27.40
C MET A 356 -19.16 -16.49 27.56
N CYS A 357 -19.25 -17.42 26.61
CA CYS A 357 -20.28 -18.47 26.61
C CYS A 357 -19.77 -19.84 27.07
N LYS A 358 -18.46 -20.00 27.29
CA LYS A 358 -17.76 -21.24 27.65
C LYS A 358 -17.94 -22.40 26.64
N GLN A 359 -18.49 -22.14 25.46
CA GLN A 359 -18.63 -23.12 24.38
C GLN A 359 -17.34 -23.22 23.55
N PRO A 360 -17.07 -24.37 22.91
CA PRO A 360 -15.89 -24.56 22.07
C PRO A 360 -15.91 -23.64 20.85
N ILE A 361 -14.75 -23.08 20.51
CA ILE A 361 -14.53 -22.29 19.30
C ILE A 361 -14.14 -23.25 18.18
N THR A 362 -15.04 -23.42 17.22
CA THR A 362 -14.84 -24.26 16.03
C THR A 362 -14.70 -23.40 14.77
N LYS A 363 -14.37 -24.03 13.64
CA LYS A 363 -14.34 -23.33 12.33
C LYS A 363 -15.71 -22.87 11.88
N GLU A 364 -16.76 -23.58 12.28
CA GLU A 364 -18.14 -23.32 11.89
C GLU A 364 -18.74 -22.18 12.70
N SER A 365 -18.41 -22.09 14.00
CA SER A 365 -18.90 -21.01 14.85
C SER A 365 -18.33 -19.64 14.49
N GLY A 366 -17.20 -19.61 13.76
CA GLY A 366 -16.41 -18.40 13.55
C GLY A 366 -15.81 -17.85 14.84
N TRP A 367 -14.87 -16.91 14.70
CA TRP A 367 -14.27 -16.22 15.84
C TRP A 367 -13.78 -14.82 15.45
N ASN A 368 -13.71 -13.95 16.45
CA ASN A 368 -13.09 -12.64 16.40
C ASN A 368 -12.08 -12.49 17.55
N VAL A 369 -10.97 -11.81 17.27
CA VAL A 369 -9.97 -11.42 18.27
C VAL A 369 -10.40 -10.10 18.89
N HIS A 370 -10.58 -10.09 20.20
CA HIS A 370 -10.97 -8.92 20.99
C HIS A 370 -9.83 -8.47 21.91
N TYR A 371 -9.72 -7.16 22.15
CA TYR A 371 -8.82 -6.60 23.15
C TYR A 371 -9.45 -6.61 24.54
N ILE A 372 -8.73 -7.12 25.54
CA ILE A 372 -9.18 -7.10 26.93
C ILE A 372 -9.22 -5.65 27.45
N HIS A 373 -8.13 -4.92 27.23
CA HIS A 373 -8.05 -3.48 27.42
C HIS A 373 -8.05 -2.78 26.07
N ALA A 374 -9.07 -1.94 25.84
CA ALA A 374 -9.21 -1.17 24.62
C ALA A 374 -7.96 -0.34 24.31
N ARG A 375 -7.61 -0.23 23.03
CA ARG A 375 -6.41 0.50 22.60
C ARG A 375 -6.52 2.00 22.89
N VAL A 376 -7.73 2.55 22.76
CA VAL A 376 -8.03 3.95 23.10
C VAL A 376 -7.72 4.26 24.56
N LYS A 377 -7.94 3.28 25.46
CA LYS A 377 -7.65 3.38 26.90
C LYS A 377 -6.20 2.98 27.25
N GLY A 378 -5.27 2.97 26.28
CA GLY A 378 -3.85 2.65 26.50
C GLY A 378 -3.49 1.16 26.47
N GLY A 379 -4.41 0.30 26.01
CA GLY A 379 -4.16 -1.14 25.87
C GLY A 379 -3.00 -1.45 24.91
N LYS A 380 -2.01 -2.20 25.39
CA LYS A 380 -0.84 -2.63 24.60
C LYS A 380 -1.24 -3.64 23.52
N ASP A 381 -0.59 -3.58 22.37
CA ASP A 381 -0.82 -4.50 21.25
C ASP A 381 -0.05 -5.83 21.42
N ILE A 382 -0.28 -6.51 22.55
CA ILE A 382 0.40 -7.74 22.94
C ILE A 382 -0.58 -8.92 23.04
N ASN A 383 -0.09 -10.14 22.82
CA ASN A 383 -0.94 -11.33 22.80
C ASN A 383 -1.58 -11.63 24.18
N SER A 384 -1.03 -11.11 25.27
CA SER A 384 -1.64 -11.23 26.61
C SER A 384 -2.88 -10.35 26.78
N ASN A 385 -2.98 -9.24 26.05
CA ASN A 385 -4.11 -8.29 26.07
C ASN A 385 -5.20 -8.66 25.04
N ARG A 386 -5.22 -9.91 24.58
CA ARG A 386 -6.13 -10.37 23.53
C ARG A 386 -6.87 -11.63 23.98
N MET A 387 -8.11 -11.76 23.53
CA MET A 387 -8.91 -12.97 23.70
C MET A 387 -9.65 -13.33 22.41
N LEU A 388 -9.95 -14.62 22.22
CA LEU A 388 -10.80 -15.12 21.15
C LEU A 388 -12.23 -15.27 21.66
N LEU A 389 -13.17 -14.65 20.95
CA LEU A 389 -14.61 -14.75 21.19
C LEU A 389 -15.32 -15.28 19.94
N HIS A 390 -16.47 -15.94 20.11
CA HIS A 390 -17.39 -16.18 18.99
C HIS A 390 -17.87 -14.85 18.42
N ASN A 391 -18.22 -14.81 17.14
CA ASN A 391 -18.71 -13.58 16.50
C ASN A 391 -19.92 -12.97 17.23
N ASN A 392 -20.86 -13.80 17.70
CA ASN A 392 -22.01 -13.33 18.47
C ASN A 392 -21.61 -12.82 19.86
N CYS A 393 -20.76 -13.56 20.58
CA CYS A 393 -20.26 -13.14 21.89
C CYS A 393 -19.43 -11.86 21.83
N HIS A 394 -18.70 -11.67 20.72
CA HIS A 394 -17.92 -10.47 20.44
C HIS A 394 -18.82 -9.25 20.25
N ASN A 395 -19.88 -9.37 19.45
CA ASN A 395 -20.88 -8.31 19.29
C ASN A 395 -21.61 -8.01 20.61
N GLN A 396 -21.98 -9.04 21.37
CA GLN A 396 -22.59 -8.89 22.70
C GLN A 396 -21.65 -8.19 23.69
N TYR A 397 -20.34 -8.44 23.60
CA TYR A 397 -19.35 -7.78 24.46
C TYR A 397 -19.29 -6.28 24.14
N HIS A 398 -19.22 -5.91 22.86
CA HIS A 398 -19.27 -4.51 22.43
C HIS A 398 -20.60 -3.83 22.78
N TRP A 399 -21.72 -4.56 22.72
CA TRP A 399 -23.00 -4.03 23.19
C TRP A 399 -23.02 -3.80 24.71
N LYS A 400 -22.56 -4.78 25.49
CA LYS A 400 -22.64 -4.77 26.95
C LYS A 400 -21.64 -3.82 27.61
N TYR A 401 -20.45 -3.67 27.04
CA TYR A 401 -19.33 -2.90 27.61
C TYR A 401 -18.87 -1.72 26.74
N GLY A 402 -19.39 -1.57 25.52
CA GLY A 402 -19.06 -0.45 24.62
C GLY A 402 -20.03 0.74 24.70
N LEU A 403 -21.16 0.62 25.42
CA LEU A 403 -22.17 1.67 25.59
C LEU A 403 -21.96 2.57 26.82
N GLU A 404 -20.71 2.82 27.26
CA GLU A 404 -20.43 3.98 28.12
C GLU A 404 -20.40 5.31 27.34
N THR A 405 -20.54 5.28 26.02
CA THR A 405 -20.67 6.48 25.17
C THR A 405 -21.85 6.30 24.21
N GLY A 406 -23.07 6.49 24.72
CA GLY A 406 -24.25 6.66 23.88
C GLY A 406 -24.21 7.98 23.09
N PRO A 407 -24.98 8.10 22.00
CA PRO A 407 -25.13 9.37 21.30
C PRO A 407 -25.81 10.38 22.25
N LEU A 408 -25.22 11.56 22.38
CA LEU A 408 -25.90 12.72 22.94
C LEU A 408 -27.20 12.94 22.14
N GLN A 409 -28.32 12.95 22.85
CA GLN A 409 -29.65 13.32 22.34
C GLN A 409 -29.65 14.71 21.73
#